data_AF-A0A960A5F1-F1
#
_entry.id   AF-A0A960A5F1-F1
#
_cell.length_a   1.000
_cell.length_b   1.000
_cell.length_c   1.000
_cell.angle_alpha   90.00
_cell.angle_beta   90.00
_cell.angle_gamma   90.00
#
_symmetry.space_group_name_H-M   'P 1'
#
loop_
_entity.id
_entity.type
_entity.pdbx_description
1 polymer ?
#
loop_
_entity_poly.entity_id
_entity_poly.type
_entity_poly.pdbx_seq_one_letter_code
_entity_poly.pdbx_strand_id
1 'polypeptide(L)'
;DAEVEAATYANGSKDMPARNVVEDLKAADEMMKREVTGLDVVQALIRGGFEDVAESVFNLVKHRMAGDYLHTSAIFDREFRVDSAVNNLNDYAGPKTGYQISEEKWERIKTIRQAVSPESI
;
A
#
# COMPACT_ATOMS: atom_id res chain seq x y z
N ASP A 1 11.46 -20.21 3.37
CA ASP A 1 10.77 -20.71 2.16
C ASP A 1 9.35 -21.18 2.44
N ALA A 2 9.13 -22.17 3.30
CA ALA A 2 7.78 -22.69 3.58
C ALA A 2 6.75 -21.62 4.01
N GLU A 3 7.13 -20.65 4.85
CA GLU A 3 6.24 -19.55 5.24
C GLU A 3 5.96 -18.57 4.09
N VAL A 4 6.95 -18.34 3.22
CA VAL A 4 6.83 -17.41 2.07
C VAL A 4 5.89 -18.00 1.03
N GLU A 5 6.04 -19.29 0.73
CA GLU A 5 5.17 -20.02 -0.18
C GLU A 5 3.74 -20.10 0.36
N ALA A 6 3.58 -20.42 1.65
CA ALA A 6 2.27 -20.43 2.29
C ALA A 6 1.58 -19.06 2.18
N ALA A 7 2.29 -17.97 2.50
CA ALA A 7 1.75 -16.61 2.39
C ALA A 7 1.38 -16.20 0.96
N THR A 8 2.01 -16.81 -0.05
CA THR A 8 1.73 -16.52 -1.48
C THR A 8 0.35 -17.06 -1.90
N TYR A 9 -0.11 -18.17 -1.31
CA TYR A 9 -1.36 -18.84 -1.70
C TYR A 9 -2.44 -18.85 -0.60
N ALA A 10 -2.10 -18.41 0.62
CA ALA A 10 -3.00 -18.40 1.75
C ALA A 10 -4.23 -17.50 1.50
N ASN A 11 -5.38 -17.94 1.97
CA ASN A 11 -6.56 -17.10 2.12
C ASN A 11 -6.53 -16.36 3.47
N GLY A 12 -5.94 -16.98 4.50
CA GLY A 12 -5.78 -16.34 5.80
C GLY A 12 -4.86 -17.10 6.75
N SER A 13 -4.88 -16.73 8.03
CA SER A 13 -3.94 -17.27 9.03
C SER A 13 -4.06 -18.78 9.29
N LYS A 14 -5.17 -19.42 8.90
CA LYS A 14 -5.35 -20.88 9.00
C LYS A 14 -4.48 -21.66 8.02
N ASP A 15 -4.02 -21.00 6.96
CA ASP A 15 -3.18 -21.59 5.91
C ASP A 15 -1.68 -21.33 6.18
N MET A 16 -1.36 -20.64 7.29
CA MET A 16 0.00 -20.27 7.66
C MET A 16 0.61 -21.25 8.67
N PRO A 17 1.89 -21.62 8.51
CA PRO A 17 2.62 -22.34 9.55
C PRO A 17 2.66 -21.56 10.87
N ALA A 18 2.66 -22.28 11.99
CA ALA A 18 2.76 -21.66 13.30
C ALA A 18 4.16 -21.06 13.52
N ARG A 19 4.20 -19.79 13.91
CA ARG A 19 5.43 -19.10 14.33
C ARG A 19 5.66 -19.25 15.83
N ASN A 20 6.93 -19.14 16.24
CA ASN A 20 7.27 -19.08 17.65
C ASN A 20 7.01 -17.67 18.20
N VAL A 21 5.81 -17.47 18.74
CA VAL A 21 5.35 -16.18 19.28
C VAL A 21 6.28 -15.66 20.38
N VAL A 22 6.85 -16.53 21.22
CA VAL A 22 7.73 -16.10 22.31
C VAL A 22 9.02 -15.50 21.77
N GLU A 23 9.62 -16.11 20.76
CA GLU A 23 10.85 -15.59 20.14
C GLU A 23 10.58 -14.33 19.32
N ASP A 24 9.43 -14.24 18.62
CA ASP A 24 9.03 -13.02 17.91
C ASP A 24 8.85 -11.83 18.86
N LEU A 25 8.23 -12.04 20.03
CA LEU A 25 8.06 -10.99 21.03
C LEU A 25 9.39 -10.51 21.63
N LYS A 26 10.34 -11.43 21.87
CA LYS A 26 11.70 -11.06 22.32
C LYS A 26 12.44 -10.27 21.25
N ALA A 27 12.37 -10.69 19.99
CA ALA A 27 13.00 -10.00 18.88
C ALA A 27 12.41 -8.60 18.67
N ALA A 28 11.09 -8.44 18.80
CA ALA A 28 10.43 -7.13 18.74
C ALA A 28 10.88 -6.21 19.89
N ASP A 29 10.97 -6.70 21.12
CA ASP A 29 11.48 -5.94 22.26
C ASP A 29 12.95 -5.52 22.07
N GLU A 30 13.80 -6.42 21.57
CA GLU A 30 15.19 -6.10 21.25
C GLU A 30 15.30 -5.06 20.13
N MET A 31 14.49 -5.19 19.07
CA MET A 31 14.43 -4.23 17.97
C MET A 31 14.08 -2.82 18.47
N MET A 32 13.12 -2.71 19.41
CA MET A 32 12.75 -1.43 20.02
C MET A 32 13.88 -0.88 20.92
N LYS A 33 14.55 -1.72 21.71
CA LYS A 33 15.70 -1.32 22.54
C LYS A 33 16.89 -0.85 21.73
N ARG A 34 17.04 -1.37 20.50
CA ARG A 34 18.04 -0.95 19.52
C ARG A 34 17.63 0.31 18.75
N GLU A 35 16.44 0.85 19.02
CA GLU A 35 15.88 2.05 18.38
C GLU A 35 15.83 1.94 16.85
N VAL A 36 15.54 0.74 16.32
CA VAL A 36 15.45 0.50 14.88
C VAL A 36 14.37 1.40 14.28
N THR A 37 14.74 2.15 13.25
CA THR A 37 13.90 3.13 12.58
C THR A 37 13.48 2.66 11.18
N GLY A 38 12.62 3.44 10.51
CA GLY A 38 12.29 3.20 9.10
C GLY A 38 13.52 3.25 8.18
N LEU A 39 14.57 4.01 8.53
CA LEU A 39 15.80 4.06 7.74
C LEU A 39 16.60 2.76 7.82
N ASP A 40 16.60 2.09 8.98
CA ASP A 40 17.23 0.78 9.15
C ASP A 40 16.52 -0.28 8.31
N VAL A 41 15.19 -0.21 8.22
CA VAL A 41 14.38 -1.08 7.34
C VAL A 41 14.72 -0.82 5.87
N VAL A 42 14.85 0.44 5.44
CA VAL A 42 15.29 0.79 4.07
C VAL A 42 16.67 0.20 3.78
N GLN A 43 17.63 0.34 4.69
CA GLN A 43 18.97 -0.24 4.51
C GLN A 43 18.94 -1.76 4.43
N ALA A 44 18.10 -2.43 5.24
CA ALA A 44 17.92 -3.87 5.19
C ALA A 44 17.33 -4.34 3.84
N LEU A 45 16.35 -3.63 3.30
CA LEU A 45 15.74 -3.92 2.00
C LEU A 45 16.74 -3.76 0.85
N ILE A 46 17.55 -2.69 0.85
CA ILE A 46 18.61 -2.49 -0.16
C ILE A 46 19.62 -3.65 -0.10
N ARG A 47 20.09 -4.01 1.10
CA ARG A 47 21.04 -5.13 1.28
C ARG A 47 20.42 -6.47 0.89
N GLY A 48 19.09 -6.60 0.98
CA GLY A 48 18.32 -7.77 0.55
C GLY A 48 18.03 -7.81 -0.95
N GLY A 49 18.40 -6.78 -1.72
CA GLY A 49 18.16 -6.70 -3.16
C GLY A 49 16.76 -6.19 -3.55
N PHE A 50 15.99 -5.63 -2.61
CA PHE A 50 14.64 -5.09 -2.83
C PHE A 50 14.68 -3.55 -2.93
N GLU A 51 15.44 -3.03 -3.89
CA GLU A 51 15.70 -1.59 -4.02
C GLU A 51 14.42 -0.77 -4.31
N ASP A 52 13.50 -1.31 -5.09
CA ASP A 52 12.21 -0.71 -5.44
C ASP A 52 11.29 -0.56 -4.21
N VAL A 53 11.23 -1.59 -3.37
CA VAL A 53 10.50 -1.56 -2.10
C VAL A 53 11.19 -0.63 -1.10
N ALA A 54 12.53 -0.63 -1.07
CA ALA A 54 13.30 0.27 -0.23
C ALA A 54 13.03 1.74 -0.57
N GLU A 55 13.01 2.09 -1.86
CA GLU A 55 12.66 3.43 -2.34
C GLU A 55 11.23 3.82 -1.93
N SER A 56 10.28 2.88 -2.05
CA SER A 56 8.89 3.08 -1.64
C SER A 56 8.77 3.39 -0.15
N VAL A 57 9.46 2.64 0.72
CA VAL A 57 9.47 2.87 2.17
C VAL A 57 10.19 4.20 2.50
N PHE A 58 11.28 4.50 1.81
CA PHE A 58 12.01 5.76 1.99
C PHE A 58 11.16 6.98 1.65
N ASN A 59 10.38 6.93 0.55
CA ASN A 59 9.47 8.00 0.17
C ASN A 59 8.42 8.26 1.26
N LEU A 60 7.86 7.22 1.89
CA LEU A 60 6.94 7.38 3.03
C LEU A 60 7.60 8.10 4.21
N VAL A 61 8.86 7.79 4.52
CA VAL A 61 9.61 8.47 5.59
C VAL A 61 9.87 9.93 5.22
N LYS A 62 10.26 10.21 3.97
CA LYS A 62 10.49 11.56 3.45
C LYS A 62 9.25 12.45 3.56
N HIS A 63 8.04 11.93 3.29
CA HIS A 63 6.82 12.71 3.40
C HIS A 63 6.47 13.16 4.82
N ARG A 64 7.00 12.50 5.86
CA ARG A 64 6.87 12.99 7.24
C ARG A 64 7.53 14.34 7.45
N MET A 65 8.60 14.62 6.70
CA MET A 65 9.30 15.90 6.76
C MET A 65 8.63 16.96 5.89
N ALA A 66 8.12 16.57 4.72
CA ALA A 66 7.43 17.49 3.82
C ALA A 66 6.11 18.00 4.42
N GLY A 67 5.37 17.14 5.12
CA GLY A 67 4.14 17.50 5.82
C GLY A 67 2.90 17.67 4.93
N ASP A 68 3.04 17.61 3.60
CA ASP A 68 1.93 17.77 2.64
C ASP A 68 0.77 16.80 2.91
N TYR A 69 1.08 15.57 3.30
CA TYR A 69 0.10 14.53 3.61
C TYR A 69 -0.62 14.72 4.96
N LEU A 70 -0.32 15.77 5.72
CA LEU A 70 -1.06 16.15 6.92
C LEU A 70 -2.33 16.95 6.59
N HIS A 71 -2.49 17.36 5.33
CA HIS A 71 -3.69 18.03 4.86
C HIS A 71 -4.91 17.10 4.83
N THR A 72 -6.09 17.72 4.86
CA THR A 72 -7.37 17.02 4.96
C THR A 72 -7.53 16.02 3.81
N SER A 73 -7.86 14.76 4.16
CA SER A 73 -8.10 13.66 3.22
C SER A 73 -6.90 13.31 2.31
N ALA A 74 -5.67 13.62 2.74
CA ALA A 74 -4.49 13.33 1.95
C ALA A 74 -4.22 11.83 1.80
N ILE A 75 -3.96 11.41 0.56
CA ILE A 75 -3.48 10.09 0.16
C ILE A 75 -2.31 10.26 -0.82
N PHE A 76 -1.66 9.16 -1.18
CA PHE A 76 -0.59 9.16 -2.18
C PHE A 76 -1.05 8.49 -3.47
N ASP A 77 -0.65 9.05 -4.62
CA ASP A 77 -0.71 8.34 -5.91
C ASP A 77 0.44 7.31 -6.04
N ARG A 78 0.52 6.64 -7.19
CA ARG A 78 1.56 5.62 -7.46
C ARG A 78 2.98 6.17 -7.48
N GLU A 79 3.14 7.47 -7.71
CA GLU A 79 4.43 8.16 -7.74
C GLU A 79 4.68 8.95 -6.44
N PHE A 80 3.95 8.64 -5.37
CA PHE A 80 4.03 9.31 -4.06
C PHE A 80 3.69 10.80 -4.08
N ARG A 81 2.93 11.29 -5.07
CA ARG A 81 2.38 12.66 -5.00
C ARG A 81 1.19 12.67 -4.07
N VAL A 82 1.07 13.74 -3.28
CA VAL A 82 -0.06 13.91 -2.36
C VAL A 82 -1.30 14.35 -3.13
N ASP A 83 -2.39 13.62 -2.99
CA ASP A 83 -3.74 13.95 -3.43
C ASP A 83 -4.61 14.19 -2.18
N SER A 84 -5.15 15.39 -2.03
CA SER A 84 -5.81 15.84 -0.80
C SER A 84 -6.96 16.79 -1.11
N ALA A 85 -7.77 17.11 -0.10
CA ALA A 85 -8.83 18.11 -0.23
C ALA A 85 -8.31 19.55 -0.46
N VAL A 86 -6.99 19.79 -0.46
CA VAL A 86 -6.40 21.09 -0.78
C VAL A 86 -6.16 21.24 -2.28
N ASN A 87 -5.67 20.21 -2.96
CA ASN A 87 -5.33 20.23 -4.38
C ASN A 87 -6.32 19.47 -5.27
N ASN A 88 -7.22 18.69 -4.67
CA ASN A 88 -8.28 17.96 -5.34
C ASN A 88 -9.59 18.16 -4.57
N LEU A 89 -10.09 19.40 -4.63
CA LEU A 89 -11.31 19.79 -3.92
C LEU A 89 -12.52 19.10 -4.54
N ASN A 90 -13.44 18.65 -3.70
CA ASN A 90 -14.77 18.26 -4.16
C ASN A 90 -15.57 19.53 -4.51
N ASP A 91 -16.04 19.61 -5.75
CA ASP A 91 -16.73 20.77 -6.33
C ASP A 91 -18.19 20.46 -6.71
N TYR A 92 -18.84 19.54 -5.99
CA TYR A 92 -20.23 19.18 -6.23
C TYR A 92 -21.19 20.38 -6.12
N ALA A 93 -21.94 20.61 -7.20
CA ALA A 93 -22.97 21.65 -7.37
C ALA A 93 -24.22 21.13 -8.12
N GLY A 94 -24.49 19.82 -8.08
CA GLY A 94 -25.62 19.18 -8.76
C GLY A 94 -25.23 18.15 -9.82
N PRO A 95 -26.19 17.64 -10.62
CA PRO A 95 -25.91 16.63 -11.65
C PRO A 95 -24.82 17.07 -12.64
N LYS A 96 -23.89 16.16 -12.97
CA LYS A 96 -22.73 16.38 -13.86
C LYS A 96 -21.68 17.38 -13.34
N THR A 97 -21.70 17.69 -12.05
CA THR A 97 -20.63 18.45 -11.35
C THR A 97 -20.01 17.55 -10.29
N GLY A 98 -18.89 17.94 -9.67
CA GLY A 98 -18.18 17.05 -8.77
C GLY A 98 -17.39 15.98 -9.52
N TYR A 99 -16.80 15.07 -8.75
CA TYR A 99 -16.13 13.89 -9.30
C TYR A 99 -17.04 13.09 -10.25
N GLN A 100 -16.58 12.92 -11.48
CA GLN A 100 -17.14 11.98 -12.44
C GLN A 100 -16.10 10.88 -12.70
N ILE A 101 -16.58 9.66 -12.92
CA ILE A 101 -15.69 8.55 -13.24
C ILE A 101 -14.97 8.83 -14.57
N SER A 102 -13.64 8.68 -14.59
CA SER A 102 -12.88 8.75 -15.84
C SER A 102 -13.18 7.53 -16.70
N GLU A 103 -13.06 7.68 -18.03
CA GLU A 103 -13.28 6.56 -18.96
C GLU A 103 -12.38 5.37 -18.63
N GLU A 104 -11.10 5.61 -18.31
CA GLU A 104 -10.17 4.56 -17.91
C GLU A 104 -10.65 3.78 -16.66
N LYS A 105 -11.11 4.50 -15.62
CA LYS A 105 -11.60 3.86 -14.40
C LYS A 105 -12.92 3.14 -14.64
N TRP A 106 -13.75 3.66 -15.54
CA TRP A 106 -14.99 3.03 -15.97
C TRP A 106 -14.73 1.72 -16.70
N GLU A 107 -13.82 1.69 -17.67
CA GLU A 107 -13.40 0.48 -18.36
C GLU A 107 -12.83 -0.57 -17.39
N ARG A 108 -12.01 -0.13 -16.42
CA ARG A 108 -11.48 -1.01 -15.39
C ARG A 108 -12.58 -1.64 -14.53
N ILE A 109 -13.62 -0.88 -14.19
CA ILE A 109 -14.75 -1.38 -13.39
C ILE A 109 -15.65 -2.33 -14.19
N LYS A 110 -15.88 -2.05 -15.48
CA LYS A 110 -16.65 -2.94 -16.35
C LYS A 110 -15.98 -4.29 -16.57
N THR A 111 -14.64 -4.33 -16.59
CA THR A 111 -13.84 -5.52 -16.92
C THR A 111 -13.68 -6.46 -15.72
N ILE A 112 -14.78 -7.04 -15.24
CA ILE A 112 -14.77 -8.04 -14.16
C ILE A 112 -14.44 -9.44 -14.71
N ARG A 113 -13.76 -10.26 -13.90
CA ARG A 113 -13.30 -11.60 -14.29
C ARG A 113 -14.45 -12.53 -14.73
N GLN A 114 -15.63 -12.37 -14.16
CA GLN A 114 -16.80 -13.22 -14.41
C GLN A 114 -17.63 -12.77 -15.62
N ALA A 115 -17.29 -11.65 -16.26
CA ALA A 115 -18.04 -11.16 -17.41
C ALA A 115 -17.86 -12.11 -18.61
N VAL A 116 -18.97 -12.57 -19.17
CA VAL A 116 -19.01 -13.39 -20.40
C VAL A 116 -19.53 -12.53 -21.54
N SER A 117 -18.90 -12.61 -22.71
CA SER A 117 -19.38 -11.86 -23.88
C SER A 117 -20.76 -12.38 -24.30
N PRO A 118 -21.77 -11.52 -24.46
CA PRO A 118 -23.09 -11.94 -24.94
C PRO A 118 -23.06 -12.67 -26.29
N GLU A 119 -22.09 -12.37 -27.14
CA GLU A 119 -21.89 -13.00 -28.46
C GLU A 119 -21.29 -14.41 -28.38
N SER A 120 -20.80 -14.81 -27.19
CA SER A 120 -20.18 -16.13 -26.96
C SER A 120 -21.16 -17.17 -26.41
N ILE A 121 -22.44 -16.81 -26.29
CA ILE A 121 -23.58 -17.64 -25.87
C ILE A 121 -24.52 -17.81 -27.06
#